data_AF-A0A2N5DYB6-F1
#
_entry.id   AF-A0A2N5DYB6-F1
#
_cell.length_a   1.000
_cell.length_b   1.000
_cell.length_c   1.000
_cell.angle_alpha   90.00
_cell.angle_beta   90.00
_cell.angle_gamma   90.00
#
_symmetry.space_group_name_H-M   'P 1'
#
loop_
_entity.id
_entity.type
_entity.pdbx_description
1 polymer ?
#
loop_
_entity_poly.entity_id
_entity_poly.type
_entity_poly.pdbx_seq_one_letter_code
_entity_poly.pdbx_strand_id
1 'polypeptide(L)'
;MPTDKNENHTVIIWEWRGSYKEMPDTDQGSDLLCFEDMKTKKNCIDKDKRKVWISTYGKGKYEYSVGLDDRTYTQLTENAEPKRVPD
;
A
#
# COMPACT_ATOMS: atom_id res chain seq x y z
N MET A 1 -31.82 -0.84 2.66
CA MET A 1 -30.89 0.05 3.41
C MET A 1 -30.05 0.77 2.38
N PRO A 2 -29.83 2.10 2.47
CA PRO A 2 -29.08 2.82 1.46
C PRO A 2 -27.64 2.29 1.44
N THR A 3 -27.19 1.88 0.26
CA THR A 3 -25.79 1.55 -0.04
C THR A 3 -25.02 2.86 -0.05
N ASP A 4 -24.60 3.32 1.13
CA ASP A 4 -23.47 4.24 1.23
C ASP A 4 -22.30 3.53 0.55
N LYS A 5 -22.00 3.91 -0.69
CA LYS A 5 -20.77 3.52 -1.37
C LYS A 5 -19.65 4.09 -0.51
N ASN A 6 -19.11 3.27 0.39
CA ASN A 6 -17.87 3.60 1.08
C ASN A 6 -16.79 3.71 -0.01
N GLU A 7 -16.54 4.93 -0.47
CA GLU A 7 -15.45 5.26 -1.38
C GLU A 7 -14.13 5.02 -0.62
N ASN A 8 -13.66 3.78 -0.75
CA ASN A 8 -12.39 3.37 -0.20
C ASN A 8 -11.32 3.68 -1.25
N HIS A 9 -10.43 4.61 -0.92
CA HIS A 9 -9.26 4.94 -1.73
C HIS A 9 -8.01 4.43 -1.03
N THR A 10 -7.14 3.82 -1.81
CA THR A 10 -5.85 3.34 -1.31
C THR A 10 -4.72 3.99 -2.10
N VAL A 11 -3.81 4.64 -1.38
CA VAL A 11 -2.55 5.17 -1.93
C VAL A 11 -1.41 4.36 -1.35
N ILE A 12 -0.56 3.80 -2.21
CA ILE A 12 0.63 3.06 -1.79
C ILE A 12 1.85 3.67 -2.47
N ILE A 13 2.85 4.02 -1.66
CA ILE A 13 4.17 4.47 -2.13
C ILE A 13 5.17 3.36 -1.86
N TRP A 14 5.76 2.85 -2.93
CA TRP A 14 6.80 1.85 -2.91
C TRP A 14 8.19 2.49 -3.04
N GLU A 15 9.19 1.96 -2.35
CA GLU A 15 10.59 2.33 -2.61
C GLU A 15 11.04 1.75 -3.95
N TRP A 16 11.43 2.62 -4.88
CA TRP A 16 12.03 2.18 -6.13
C TRP A 16 13.56 2.25 -6.05
N ARG A 17 14.23 1.12 -6.33
CA ARG A 17 15.69 0.96 -6.22
C ARG A 17 16.43 1.02 -7.56
N GLY A 18 15.81 1.61 -8.57
CA GLY A 18 16.46 1.89 -9.85
C GLY A 18 16.40 0.76 -10.89
N SER A 19 15.80 -0.40 -10.58
CA SER A 19 15.61 -1.46 -11.57
C SER A 19 14.31 -2.25 -11.37
N TYR A 20 13.73 -2.68 -12.49
CA TYR A 20 12.63 -3.65 -12.51
C TYR A 20 13.18 -5.07 -12.61
N LYS A 21 12.47 -6.00 -11.97
CA LYS A 21 12.78 -7.43 -11.94
C LYS A 21 11.86 -8.20 -12.89
N GLU A 22 12.34 -9.34 -13.36
CA GLU A 22 11.52 -10.33 -14.07
C GLU A 22 10.94 -11.29 -13.03
N MET A 23 9.67 -11.67 -13.18
CA MET A 23 9.06 -12.67 -12.30
C MET A 23 9.82 -13.99 -12.45
N PRO A 24 10.32 -14.59 -11.35
CA PRO A 24 11.01 -15.88 -11.44
C PRO A 24 10.02 -16.97 -11.85
N ASP A 25 10.49 -17.98 -12.58
CA ASP A 25 9.73 -19.19 -12.94
C ASP A 25 9.64 -20.18 -11.76
N THR A 26 9.48 -19.64 -10.55
CA THR A 26 9.41 -20.36 -9.28
C THR A 26 8.34 -19.74 -8.40
N ASP A 27 7.90 -20.50 -7.40
CA ASP A 27 6.88 -20.11 -6.43
C ASP A 27 7.27 -18.87 -5.58
N GLN A 28 8.51 -18.37 -5.72
CA GLN A 28 9.04 -17.19 -5.03
C GLN A 28 8.49 -15.85 -5.57
N GLY A 29 7.58 -15.87 -6.54
CA GLY A 29 6.91 -14.67 -7.06
C GLY A 29 6.04 -13.92 -6.05
N SER A 30 5.79 -14.46 -4.86
CA SER A 30 4.93 -13.84 -3.83
C SER A 30 5.42 -12.46 -3.39
N ASP A 31 6.73 -12.23 -3.43
CA ASP A 31 7.39 -11.04 -2.87
C ASP A 31 7.50 -9.89 -3.89
N LEU A 32 7.04 -10.12 -5.12
CA LEU A 32 7.11 -9.15 -6.20
C LEU A 32 5.72 -8.58 -6.54
N LEU A 33 5.66 -7.29 -6.83
CA LEU A 33 4.52 -6.60 -7.42
C LEU A 33 4.84 -6.32 -8.88
N CYS A 34 4.08 -6.92 -9.80
CA CYS A 34 4.31 -6.80 -11.24
C CYS A 34 3.24 -5.97 -11.92
N PHE A 35 3.65 -5.22 -12.94
CA PHE A 35 2.82 -4.31 -13.71
C PHE A 35 2.48 -4.96 -15.07
N GLU A 36 1.29 -5.53 -15.19
CA GLU A 36 0.84 -6.29 -16.37
C GLU A 36 0.69 -5.44 -17.65
N ASP A 37 0.58 -4.13 -17.49
CA ASP A 37 0.46 -3.15 -18.58
C ASP A 37 1.83 -2.81 -19.22
N MET A 38 2.94 -3.19 -18.59
CA MET A 38 4.27 -3.01 -19.15
C MET A 38 4.60 -4.09 -20.18
N LYS A 39 5.07 -3.68 -21.37
CA LYS A 39 5.44 -4.61 -22.47
C LYS A 39 6.74 -5.40 -22.24
N THR A 40 7.48 -5.10 -21.18
CA THR A 40 8.79 -5.71 -20.87
C THR A 40 8.63 -6.84 -19.87
N LYS A 41 9.43 -7.92 -20.02
CA LYS A 41 9.48 -9.01 -19.04
C LYS A 41 9.98 -8.56 -17.66
N LYS A 42 10.81 -7.51 -17.61
CA LYS A 42 11.20 -6.84 -16.36
C LYS A 42 10.14 -5.82 -15.98
N ASN A 43 9.09 -6.26 -15.31
CA ASN A 43 7.93 -5.44 -14.94
C ASN A 43 7.60 -5.51 -13.44
N CYS A 44 8.50 -6.02 -12.59
CA CYS A 44 8.22 -6.21 -11.17
C CYS A 44 9.09 -5.34 -10.24
N ILE A 45 8.56 -5.03 -9.05
CA ILE A 45 9.27 -4.40 -7.92
C ILE A 45 9.09 -5.22 -6.65
N ASP A 46 9.90 -4.97 -5.62
CA ASP A 46 9.80 -5.64 -4.31
C ASP A 46 8.60 -5.14 -3.46
N LYS A 47 7.77 -6.06 -2.96
CA LYS A 47 6.61 -5.78 -2.07
C LYS A 47 6.99 -5.58 -0.61
N ASP A 48 8.19 -5.96 -0.18
CA ASP A 48 8.63 -5.77 1.21
C ASP A 48 9.16 -4.35 1.47
N LYS A 49 9.18 -3.49 0.43
CA LYS A 49 9.68 -2.11 0.50
C LYS A 49 8.59 -1.05 0.39
N ARG A 50 7.42 -1.32 0.99
CA ARG A 50 6.38 -0.30 1.14
C ARG A 50 6.91 0.81 2.04
N LYS A 51 6.76 2.06 1.61
CA LYS A 51 7.13 3.23 2.42
C LYS A 51 5.93 3.90 3.03
N VAL A 52 4.83 3.95 2.29
CA VAL A 52 3.58 4.55 2.76
C VAL A 52 2.42 3.71 2.25
N TRP A 53 1.46 3.45 3.13
CA TRP A 53 0.12 3.00 2.78
C TRP A 53 -0.86 3.95 3.42
N ILE A 54 -1.79 4.50 2.65
CA ILE A 54 -2.93 5.28 3.14
C ILE A 54 -4.19 4.62 2.62
N SER A 55 -5.14 4.37 3.51
CA SER A 55 -6.45 3.81 3.20
C SER A 55 -7.53 4.72 3.78
N THR A 56 -8.49 5.10 2.95
CA THR A 56 -9.70 5.79 3.42
C THR A 56 -10.82 4.78 3.61
N TYR A 57 -11.54 4.90 4.71
CA TYR A 57 -12.78 4.19 4.97
C TYR A 57 -13.91 5.21 5.05
N GLY A 58 -15.11 4.80 4.65
CA GLY A 58 -16.29 5.66 4.69
C GLY A 58 -16.44 6.45 6.00
N LYS A 59 -16.96 7.68 5.88
CA LYS A 59 -17.13 8.67 6.97
C LYS A 59 -15.83 9.34 7.45
N GLY A 60 -14.88 9.59 6.55
CA GLY A 60 -13.68 10.40 6.85
C GLY A 60 -12.71 9.71 7.80
N LYS A 61 -12.65 8.38 7.76
CA LYS A 61 -11.70 7.57 8.53
C LYS A 61 -10.49 7.28 7.67
N TYR A 62 -9.31 7.38 8.27
CA TYR A 62 -8.03 7.13 7.60
C TYR A 62 -7.21 6.15 8.44
N GLU A 63 -6.61 5.19 7.75
CA GLU A 63 -5.50 4.41 8.27
C GLU A 63 -4.29 4.73 7.42
N TYR A 64 -3.14 4.91 8.05
CA TYR A 64 -1.90 4.99 7.31
C TYR A 64 -0.75 4.31 8.04
N SER A 65 0.12 3.70 7.25
CA SER A 65 1.34 3.02 7.70
C SER A 65 2.53 3.70 7.05
N VAL A 66 3.57 4.00 7.85
CA VAL A 66 4.78 4.69 7.40
C VAL A 66 6.03 3.91 7.80
N GLY A 67 6.86 3.61 6.79
CA GLY A 67 8.21 3.10 6.97
C GLY A 67 8.34 1.57 7.04
N LEU A 68 9.59 1.12 7.09
CA LEU A 68 9.98 -0.30 7.15
C LEU A 68 9.78 -0.91 8.56
N ASP A 69 9.57 -0.06 9.58
CA ASP A 69 9.33 -0.48 10.96
C ASP A 69 7.82 -0.71 11.23
N ASP A 70 6.98 -0.75 10.17
CA ASP A 70 5.52 -0.99 10.21
C ASP A 70 4.74 -0.15 11.23
N ARG A 71 5.18 1.08 11.49
CA ARG A 71 4.46 1.99 12.39
C ARG A 71 3.12 2.35 11.75
N THR A 72 2.06 1.88 12.39
CA THR A 72 0.69 2.10 11.94
C THR A 72 0.05 3.21 12.76
N TYR A 73 -0.69 4.08 12.08
CA TYR A 73 -1.41 5.20 12.67
C TYR A 73 -2.86 5.17 12.20
N THR A 74 -3.76 5.59 13.09
CA THR A 74 -5.19 5.68 12.80
C THR A 74 -5.71 7.09 13.04
N GLN A 75 -6.63 7.51 12.20
CA GLN A 75 -7.35 8.76 12.32
C GLN A 75 -8.84 8.50 12.06
N LEU A 76 -9.66 8.60 13.11
CA LEU A 76 -11.05 8.15 13.06
C LEU A 76 -12.04 9.18 12.48
N THR A 77 -11.61 10.43 12.32
CA THR A 77 -12.39 11.50 11.73
C THR A 77 -11.48 12.45 10.96
N GLU A 78 -12.04 13.14 9.97
CA GLU A 78 -11.33 14.18 9.23
C GLU A 78 -10.78 15.27 10.18
N ASN A 79 -9.55 15.74 9.91
CA ASN A 79 -8.82 16.73 10.70
C ASN A 79 -8.42 16.35 12.14
N ALA A 80 -8.75 15.15 12.63
CA ALA A 80 -8.25 14.69 13.92
C ALA A 80 -6.75 14.41 13.87
N GLU A 81 -6.06 14.60 15.00
CA GLU A 81 -4.68 14.19 15.13
C GLU A 81 -4.59 12.65 15.02
N PRO A 82 -3.74 12.12 14.12
CA PRO A 82 -3.54 10.69 14.02
C PRO A 82 -2.84 10.11 15.24
N LYS A 83 -3.20 8.89 15.61
CA LYS A 83 -2.63 8.20 16.78
C LYS A 83 -1.91 6.93 16.37
N ARG A 84 -0.70 6.73 16.90
CA ARG A 84 0.06 5.49 16.73
C ARG A 84 -0.72 4.32 17.35
N VAL A 85 -0.83 3.23 16.61
CA VAL A 85 -1.32 1.95 17.11
C VAL A 85 -0.17 1.29 17.89
N PRO A 86 -0.37 0.91 19.17
CA PRO A 86 0.62 0.14 19.93
C PRO A 86 0.91 -1.20 19.24
N ASP A 87 2.12 -1.71 19.44
CA ASP A 87 2.56 -3.01 18.92
C ASP A 87 1.79 -4.18 19.55
#